data_AF-A0A1X1ZP50-F1
#
_entry.id   AF-A0A1X1ZP50-F1
#
_cell.length_a   1.000
_cell.length_b   1.000
_cell.length_c   1.000
_cell.angle_alpha   90.00
_cell.angle_beta   90.00
_cell.angle_gamma   90.00
#
_symmetry.space_group_name_H-M   'P 1'
#
loop_
_entity.id
_entity.type
_entity.pdbx_description
1 polymer ?
#
loop_
_entity_poly.entity_id
_entity_poly.type
_entity_poly.pdbx_seq_one_letter_code
_entity_poly.pdbx_strand_id
1 'polypeptide(L)'
;MTQPATRPHQRAFPPALPSFDEAAVGGSDPIQHAARVQAAAREQYHAWQRSFSPNVSPEDRRDSANFFALSDAASALPQALDAAQAHADEAQAKVDDLLEDQHVGDDVASQIAAQRVWARTQRVLDSISDGAKVGAAARDLVKNAPESELPVIAEELGAYLTSRGVPTGWLNGARAQRVPGADDVRADAALKAKRVAALRQGHNSLVKAFAAGTPAPELVDPYSPSITADDYDGRPYSTTAQ
;
A
#
# COMPACT_ATOMS: atom_id res chain seq x y z
N MET A 1 -9.55 11.28 71.00
CA MET A 1 -8.54 10.46 70.28
C MET A 1 -8.96 10.42 68.83
N THR A 2 -8.31 11.23 67.99
CA THR A 2 -8.63 11.37 66.56
C THR A 2 -7.97 10.22 65.81
N GLN A 3 -8.76 9.39 65.11
CA GLN A 3 -8.22 8.33 64.28
C GLN A 3 -7.38 8.94 63.15
N PRO A 4 -6.19 8.37 62.82
CA PRO A 4 -5.42 8.82 61.67
C PRO A 4 -6.18 8.46 60.39
N ALA A 5 -6.40 9.47 59.54
CA ALA A 5 -6.98 9.29 58.23
C ALA A 5 -6.17 8.26 57.43
N THR A 6 -6.84 7.19 57.01
CA THR A 6 -6.35 6.24 56.02
C THR A 6 -5.92 7.01 54.77
N ARG A 7 -4.63 6.91 54.41
CA ARG A 7 -4.12 7.46 53.14
C ARG A 7 -4.98 6.90 52.01
N PRO A 8 -5.45 7.74 51.06
CA PRO A 8 -6.21 7.25 49.92
C PRO A 8 -5.36 6.22 49.17
N HIS A 9 -5.99 5.10 48.80
CA HIS A 9 -5.41 4.02 48.00
C HIS A 9 -4.59 4.62 46.85
N GLN A 10 -3.27 4.42 46.85
CA GLN A 10 -2.45 4.67 45.66
C GLN A 10 -3.05 3.81 44.54
N ARG A 11 -3.49 4.44 43.45
CA ARG A 11 -3.90 3.71 42.24
C ARG A 11 -2.76 2.76 41.87
N ALA A 12 -3.10 1.49 41.63
CA ALA A 12 -2.13 0.48 41.21
C ALA A 12 -1.30 1.03 40.04
N PHE A 13 0.01 0.87 40.15
CA PHE A 13 0.97 1.28 39.14
C PHE A 13 1.42 0.02 38.39
N PRO A 14 1.39 -0.01 37.04
CA PRO A 14 0.88 1.02 36.12
C PRO A 14 -0.65 1.17 36.13
N PRO A 15 -1.21 2.29 35.63
CA PRO A 15 -2.65 2.43 35.46
C PRO A 15 -3.23 1.32 34.58
N ALA A 16 -4.43 0.86 34.95
CA ALA A 16 -5.12 -0.22 34.25
C ALA A 16 -5.25 0.08 32.76
N LEU A 17 -5.07 -0.95 31.93
CA LEU A 17 -5.24 -0.81 30.50
C LEU A 17 -6.73 -0.58 30.18
N PRO A 18 -7.05 0.45 29.37
CA PRO A 18 -8.40 0.60 28.86
C PRO A 18 -8.77 -0.59 27.98
N SER A 19 -10.01 -1.06 28.07
CA SER A 19 -10.55 -2.08 27.16
C SER A 19 -10.62 -1.52 25.73
N PHE A 20 -10.30 -2.34 24.74
CA PHE A 20 -10.44 -1.99 23.32
C PHE A 20 -11.40 -2.97 22.66
N ASP A 21 -12.40 -2.45 21.95
CA ASP A 21 -13.31 -3.24 21.13
C ASP A 21 -13.05 -2.91 19.66
N GLU A 22 -12.25 -3.75 18.99
CA GLU A 22 -11.90 -3.59 17.59
C GLU A 22 -13.14 -3.60 16.68
N ALA A 23 -14.13 -4.44 17.00
CA ALA A 23 -15.35 -4.57 16.20
C ALA A 23 -16.20 -3.29 16.22
N ALA A 24 -16.12 -2.49 17.28
CA ALA A 24 -16.83 -1.23 17.40
C ALA A 24 -16.24 -0.09 16.55
N VAL A 25 -14.99 -0.21 16.09
CA VAL A 25 -14.28 0.84 15.33
C VAL A 25 -14.86 1.04 13.93
N GLY A 26 -15.37 -0.03 13.32
CA GLY A 26 -16.02 -0.03 12.00
C GLY A 26 -15.12 0.45 10.84
N GLY A 27 -15.70 0.66 9.67
CA GLY A 27 -15.01 1.09 8.45
C GLY A 27 -15.77 0.64 7.20
N SER A 28 -15.78 1.46 6.14
CA SER A 28 -16.45 1.11 4.87
C SER A 28 -15.70 0.04 4.07
N ASP A 29 -14.40 -0.10 4.31
CA ASP A 29 -13.51 -1.07 3.69
C ASP A 29 -12.36 -1.40 4.67
N PRO A 30 -11.58 -2.48 4.43
CA PRO A 30 -10.48 -2.88 5.32
C PRO A 30 -9.39 -1.82 5.52
N ILE A 31 -9.12 -0.96 4.55
CA ILE A 31 -8.14 0.14 4.66
C ILE A 31 -8.68 1.22 5.60
N GLN A 32 -9.95 1.62 5.44
CA GLN A 32 -10.59 2.57 6.34
C GLN A 32 -10.69 2.02 7.77
N HIS A 33 -11.00 0.73 7.90
CA HIS A 33 -11.04 0.07 9.20
C HIS A 33 -9.67 0.12 9.89
N ALA A 34 -8.60 -0.25 9.18
CA ALA A 34 -7.23 -0.16 9.69
C ALA A 34 -6.83 1.26 10.10
N ALA A 35 -7.17 2.27 9.29
CA ALA A 35 -6.91 3.67 9.61
C ALA A 35 -7.57 4.09 10.93
N ARG A 36 -8.84 3.69 11.13
CA ARG A 36 -9.59 3.99 12.35
C ARG A 36 -9.06 3.22 13.55
N VAL A 37 -8.64 1.96 13.38
CA VAL A 37 -8.00 1.17 14.45
C VAL A 37 -6.70 1.85 14.90
N GLN A 38 -5.87 2.33 13.96
CA GLN A 38 -4.66 3.09 14.29
C GLN A 38 -4.97 4.39 15.05
N ALA A 39 -5.98 5.14 14.61
CA ALA A 39 -6.40 6.37 15.28
C ALA A 39 -6.93 6.10 16.70
N ALA A 40 -7.78 5.10 16.86
CA ALA A 40 -8.34 4.71 18.16
C ALA A 40 -7.25 4.22 19.13
N ALA A 41 -6.33 3.37 18.67
CA ALA A 41 -5.20 2.90 19.47
C ALA A 41 -4.29 4.06 19.91
N ARG A 42 -4.04 5.03 19.01
CA ARG A 42 -3.31 6.26 19.33
C ARG A 42 -4.01 7.09 20.41
N GLU A 43 -5.31 7.34 20.26
CA GLU A 43 -6.08 8.13 21.23
C GLU A 43 -6.10 7.47 22.60
N GLN A 44 -6.32 6.15 22.63
CA GLN A 44 -6.31 5.34 23.83
C GLN A 44 -4.94 5.35 24.52
N TYR A 45 -3.85 5.29 23.75
CA TYR A 45 -2.50 5.43 24.28
C TYR A 45 -2.27 6.80 24.93
N HIS A 46 -2.68 7.89 24.26
CA HIS A 46 -2.59 9.23 24.84
C HIS A 46 -3.46 9.38 26.09
N ALA A 47 -4.66 8.81 26.11
CA ALA A 47 -5.53 8.80 27.28
C ALA A 47 -4.89 8.03 28.45
N TRP A 48 -4.31 6.86 28.17
CA TRP A 48 -3.59 6.04 29.15
C TRP A 48 -2.36 6.79 29.70
N GLN A 49 -1.55 7.43 28.85
CA GLN A 49 -0.42 8.27 29.28
C GLN A 49 -0.85 9.45 30.17
N ARG A 50 -2.02 10.06 29.90
CA ARG A 50 -2.58 11.14 30.73
C ARG A 50 -3.19 10.65 32.05
N SER A 51 -3.50 9.35 32.15
CA SER A 51 -4.08 8.75 33.36
C SER A 51 -3.07 8.53 34.50
N PHE A 52 -1.77 8.62 34.20
CA PHE A 52 -0.70 8.53 35.18
C PHE A 52 -0.81 9.60 36.25
N SER A 53 -0.50 9.24 37.50
CA SER A 53 -0.48 10.23 38.59
C SER A 53 0.62 11.28 38.33
N PRO A 54 0.40 12.56 38.71
CA PRO A 54 1.37 13.63 38.50
C PRO A 54 2.76 13.34 39.08
N ASN A 55 2.82 12.53 40.15
CA ASN A 55 4.03 12.24 40.92
C ASN A 55 4.81 11.02 40.43
N VAL A 56 4.39 10.36 39.34
CA VAL A 56 5.14 9.22 38.76
C VAL A 56 6.37 9.76 38.02
N SER A 57 7.53 9.14 38.27
CA SER A 57 8.78 9.52 37.60
C SER A 57 8.72 9.27 36.08
N PRO A 58 9.45 10.05 35.26
CA PRO A 58 9.53 9.79 33.82
C PRO A 58 10.06 8.39 33.46
N GLU A 59 10.94 7.83 34.29
CA GLU A 59 11.50 6.48 34.12
C GLU A 59 10.44 5.41 34.33
N ASP A 60 9.68 5.49 35.44
CA ASP A 60 8.58 4.56 35.70
C ASP A 60 7.50 4.62 34.61
N ARG A 61 7.21 5.82 34.07
CA ARG A 61 6.29 5.99 32.93
C ARG A 61 6.80 5.28 31.68
N ARG A 62 8.11 5.33 31.44
CA ARG A 62 8.76 4.66 30.30
C ARG A 62 8.76 3.15 30.48
N ASP A 63 9.04 2.65 31.68
CA ASP A 63 9.02 1.22 31.99
C ASP A 63 7.62 0.63 31.87
N SER A 64 6.59 1.43 32.19
CA SER A 64 5.19 1.07 32.00
C SER A 64 4.78 0.93 30.54
N ALA A 65 5.54 1.46 29.58
CA ALA A 65 5.17 1.49 28.17
C ALA A 65 5.05 0.08 27.56
N ASN A 66 5.90 -0.85 28.02
CA ASN A 66 5.78 -2.27 27.69
C ASN A 66 4.41 -2.86 28.08
N PHE A 67 3.77 -2.31 29.11
CA PHE A 67 2.44 -2.74 29.53
C PHE A 67 1.37 -2.37 28.51
N PHE A 68 1.46 -1.18 27.90
CA PHE A 68 0.54 -0.80 26.82
C PHE A 68 0.79 -1.58 25.52
N ALA A 69 2.05 -1.94 25.22
CA ALA A 69 2.37 -2.78 24.08
C ALA A 69 1.70 -4.17 24.12
N LEU A 70 1.27 -4.62 25.31
CA LEU A 70 0.51 -5.86 25.52
C LEU A 70 -1.02 -5.65 25.54
N SER A 71 -1.49 -4.44 25.28
CA SER A 71 -2.93 -4.14 25.28
C SER A 71 -3.65 -4.72 24.06
N ASP A 72 -4.96 -4.88 24.19
CA ASP A 72 -5.84 -5.26 23.09
C ASP A 72 -5.73 -4.28 21.91
N ALA A 73 -5.58 -2.97 22.21
CA ALA A 73 -5.39 -1.93 21.21
C ALA A 73 -4.09 -2.09 20.40
N ALA A 74 -2.99 -2.43 21.08
CA ALA A 74 -1.72 -2.72 20.42
C ALA A 74 -1.78 -4.02 19.61
N SER A 75 -2.52 -5.01 20.10
CA SER A 75 -2.68 -6.33 19.46
C SER A 75 -3.60 -6.30 18.23
N ALA A 76 -4.53 -5.35 18.15
CA ALA A 76 -5.42 -5.15 17.00
C ALA A 76 -4.70 -4.52 15.78
N LEU A 77 -3.64 -3.74 16.02
CA LEU A 77 -2.88 -3.06 14.95
C LEU A 77 -2.37 -3.97 13.82
N PRO A 78 -1.71 -5.11 14.10
CA PRO A 78 -1.24 -6.02 13.02
C PRO A 78 -2.40 -6.67 12.27
N GLN A 79 -3.46 -7.09 12.97
CA GLN A 79 -4.61 -7.77 12.34
C GLN A 79 -5.33 -6.85 11.35
N ALA A 80 -5.59 -5.61 11.74
CA ALA A 80 -6.20 -4.62 10.86
C ALA A 80 -5.30 -4.27 9.67
N LEU A 81 -3.97 -4.21 9.87
CA LEU A 81 -3.02 -3.97 8.79
C LEU A 81 -2.97 -5.13 7.79
N ASP A 82 -3.00 -6.37 8.25
CA ASP A 82 -3.01 -7.57 7.41
C ASP A 82 -4.29 -7.63 6.57
N ALA A 83 -5.45 -7.29 7.15
CA ALA A 83 -6.71 -7.19 6.41
C ALA A 83 -6.67 -6.09 5.33
N ALA A 84 -6.06 -4.94 5.62
CA ALA A 84 -5.85 -3.89 4.63
C ALA A 84 -4.89 -4.32 3.52
N GLN A 85 -3.85 -5.09 3.84
CA GLN A 85 -2.92 -5.66 2.87
C GLN A 85 -3.63 -6.65 1.94
N ALA A 86 -4.40 -7.59 2.50
CA ALA A 86 -5.16 -8.55 1.71
C ALA A 86 -6.11 -7.86 0.73
N HIS A 87 -6.78 -6.78 1.15
CA HIS A 87 -7.65 -5.99 0.28
C HIS A 87 -6.90 -5.28 -0.87
N ALA A 88 -5.65 -4.86 -0.65
CA ALA A 88 -4.81 -4.33 -1.71
C ALA A 88 -4.31 -5.42 -2.66
N ASP A 89 -3.96 -6.59 -2.12
CA ASP A 89 -3.52 -7.74 -2.91
C ASP A 89 -4.67 -8.29 -3.79
N GLU A 90 -5.90 -8.31 -3.29
CA GLU A 90 -7.09 -8.64 -4.08
C GLU A 90 -7.32 -7.65 -5.25
N ALA A 91 -7.02 -6.37 -5.05
CA ALA A 91 -7.11 -5.38 -6.12
C ALA A 91 -6.00 -5.57 -7.16
N GLN A 92 -4.78 -5.93 -6.72
CA GLN A 92 -3.68 -6.27 -7.61
C GLN A 92 -3.98 -7.55 -8.40
N ALA A 93 -4.54 -8.58 -7.77
CA ALA A 93 -4.94 -9.82 -8.43
C ALA A 93 -5.95 -9.56 -9.57
N LYS A 94 -6.89 -8.62 -9.39
CA LYS A 94 -7.79 -8.21 -10.49
C LYS A 94 -7.08 -7.57 -11.67
N VAL A 95 -5.99 -6.83 -11.42
CA VAL A 95 -5.14 -6.30 -12.51
C VAL A 95 -4.44 -7.44 -13.21
N ASP A 96 -3.90 -8.39 -12.44
CA ASP A 96 -3.17 -9.53 -12.97
C ASP A 96 -4.10 -10.44 -13.80
N ASP A 97 -5.32 -10.75 -13.32
CA ASP A 97 -6.35 -11.50 -14.05
C ASP A 97 -6.70 -10.83 -15.39
N LEU A 98 -6.88 -9.51 -15.40
CA LEU A 98 -7.16 -8.73 -16.63
C LEU A 98 -5.99 -8.75 -17.63
N LEU A 99 -4.77 -8.96 -17.14
CA LEU A 99 -3.56 -9.07 -17.96
C LEU A 99 -3.26 -10.51 -18.36
N GLU A 100 -3.69 -11.50 -17.58
CA GLU A 100 -3.52 -12.93 -17.84
C GLU A 100 -4.27 -13.33 -19.12
N ASP A 101 -5.46 -12.79 -19.37
CA ASP A 101 -6.19 -12.95 -20.64
C ASP A 101 -5.44 -12.39 -21.87
N GLN A 102 -4.28 -11.74 -21.68
CA GLN A 102 -3.40 -11.22 -22.74
C GLN A 102 -2.09 -11.99 -22.89
N HIS A 103 -2.14 -13.31 -22.80
CA HIS A 103 -1.02 -14.19 -23.15
C HIS A 103 -1.19 -14.81 -24.55
N VAL A 104 -0.09 -15.21 -25.17
CA VAL A 104 -0.14 -16.06 -26.37
C VAL A 104 -0.56 -17.48 -25.95
N GLY A 105 -1.54 -18.07 -26.63
CA GLY A 105 -1.96 -19.44 -26.35
C GLY A 105 -0.80 -20.45 -26.44
N ASP A 106 -0.79 -21.44 -25.53
CA ASP A 106 0.27 -22.47 -25.46
C ASP A 106 0.20 -23.50 -26.58
N ASP A 107 -0.89 -23.55 -27.35
CA ASP A 107 -1.02 -24.48 -28.45
C ASP A 107 -0.10 -24.12 -29.64
N VAL A 108 0.33 -25.15 -30.37
CA VAL A 108 1.29 -25.00 -31.49
C VAL A 108 0.77 -24.04 -32.56
N ALA A 109 -0.55 -23.98 -32.80
CA ALA A 109 -1.10 -23.09 -33.83
C ALA A 109 -1.03 -21.63 -33.39
N SER A 110 -1.35 -21.34 -32.12
CA SER A 110 -1.19 -20.02 -31.50
C SER A 110 0.25 -19.56 -31.49
N GLN A 111 1.20 -20.43 -31.15
CA GLN A 111 2.64 -20.13 -31.18
C GLN A 111 3.13 -19.81 -32.60
N ILE A 112 2.67 -20.53 -33.63
CA ILE A 112 3.01 -20.22 -35.03
C ILE A 112 2.39 -18.89 -35.47
N ALA A 113 1.14 -18.61 -35.08
CA ALA A 113 0.49 -17.33 -35.38
C ALA A 113 1.23 -16.16 -34.72
N ALA A 114 1.62 -16.32 -33.45
CA ALA A 114 2.41 -15.37 -32.69
C ALA A 114 3.75 -15.08 -33.36
N GLN A 115 4.51 -16.11 -33.74
CA GLN A 115 5.77 -15.93 -34.48
C GLN A 115 5.59 -15.14 -35.77
N ARG A 116 4.49 -15.35 -36.50
CA ARG A 116 4.20 -14.59 -37.74
C ARG A 116 3.86 -13.13 -37.46
N VAL A 117 3.08 -12.87 -36.41
CA VAL A 117 2.76 -11.52 -35.95
C VAL A 117 4.06 -10.81 -35.55
N TRP A 118 4.86 -11.42 -34.69
CA TRP A 118 6.13 -10.88 -34.25
C TRP A 118 7.10 -10.62 -35.40
N ALA A 119 7.28 -11.58 -36.31
CA ALA A 119 8.16 -11.41 -37.46
C ALA A 119 7.75 -10.22 -38.36
N ARG A 120 6.45 -9.91 -38.47
CA ARG A 120 5.98 -8.71 -39.20
C ARG A 120 6.31 -7.45 -38.41
N THR A 121 5.99 -7.42 -37.11
CA THR A 121 6.26 -6.29 -36.22
C THR A 121 7.75 -5.96 -36.16
N GLN A 122 8.59 -6.99 -35.98
CA GLN A 122 10.04 -6.85 -35.92
C GLN A 122 10.60 -6.25 -37.22
N ARG A 123 10.15 -6.71 -38.40
CA ARG A 123 10.59 -6.13 -39.68
C ARG A 123 10.27 -4.63 -39.79
N VAL A 124 9.10 -4.21 -39.29
CA VAL A 124 8.73 -2.79 -39.29
C VAL A 124 9.66 -2.00 -38.38
N LEU A 125 9.92 -2.49 -37.16
CA LEU A 125 10.80 -1.81 -36.21
C LEU A 125 12.27 -1.81 -36.68
N ASP A 126 12.75 -2.91 -37.28
CA ASP A 126 14.11 -3.04 -37.82
C ASP A 126 14.35 -2.11 -39.02
N SER A 127 13.30 -1.75 -39.76
CA SER A 127 13.41 -0.77 -40.85
C SER A 127 13.74 0.65 -40.36
N ILE A 128 13.63 0.91 -39.05
CA ILE A 128 13.85 2.23 -38.44
C ILE A 128 15.24 2.26 -37.79
N SER A 129 16.12 3.09 -38.36
CA SER A 129 17.53 3.17 -37.93
C SER A 129 17.74 4.06 -36.69
N ASP A 130 16.84 5.00 -36.43
CA ASP A 130 16.93 5.98 -35.34
C ASP A 130 16.19 5.46 -34.10
N GLY A 131 16.91 5.28 -32.99
CA GLY A 131 16.37 4.73 -31.74
C GLY A 131 15.21 5.55 -31.15
N ALA A 132 15.20 6.88 -31.30
CA ALA A 132 14.09 7.71 -30.83
C ALA A 132 12.82 7.45 -31.65
N LYS A 133 12.97 7.22 -32.97
CA LYS A 133 11.88 6.87 -33.87
C LYS A 133 11.40 5.43 -33.67
N VAL A 134 12.28 4.50 -33.28
CA VAL A 134 11.89 3.15 -32.88
C VAL A 134 10.96 3.20 -31.66
N GLY A 135 11.31 3.99 -30.64
CA GLY A 135 10.46 4.16 -29.46
C GLY A 135 9.09 4.77 -29.76
N ALA A 136 9.03 5.74 -30.68
CA ALA A 136 7.76 6.31 -31.15
C ALA A 136 6.92 5.27 -31.92
N ALA A 137 7.53 4.56 -32.88
CA ALA A 137 6.85 3.53 -33.66
C ALA A 137 6.34 2.37 -32.79
N ALA A 138 7.10 1.98 -31.77
CA ALA A 138 6.69 0.98 -30.79
C ALA A 138 5.44 1.40 -29.99
N ARG A 139 5.37 2.68 -29.59
CA ARG A 139 4.16 3.23 -28.93
C ARG A 139 2.96 3.22 -29.86
N ASP A 140 3.14 3.62 -31.12
CA ASP A 140 2.07 3.58 -32.12
C ASP A 140 1.62 2.14 -32.41
N LEU A 141 2.53 1.17 -32.40
CA LEU A 141 2.22 -0.25 -32.54
C LEU A 141 1.33 -0.73 -31.39
N VAL A 142 1.71 -0.51 -30.14
CA VAL A 142 0.89 -0.90 -28.97
C VAL A 142 -0.47 -0.20 -29.00
N LYS A 143 -0.50 1.08 -29.36
CA LYS A 143 -1.73 1.87 -29.42
C LYS A 143 -2.72 1.38 -30.49
N ASN A 144 -2.24 0.89 -31.62
CA ASN A 144 -3.08 0.55 -32.78
C ASN A 144 -3.17 -0.96 -33.07
N ALA A 145 -2.43 -1.80 -32.34
CA ALA A 145 -2.44 -3.24 -32.53
C ALA A 145 -3.86 -3.83 -32.35
N PRO A 146 -4.28 -4.77 -33.21
CA PRO A 146 -5.49 -5.56 -32.96
C PRO A 146 -5.42 -6.25 -31.59
N GLU A 147 -6.54 -6.41 -30.91
CA GLU A 147 -6.59 -7.08 -29.59
C GLU A 147 -5.97 -8.48 -29.63
N SER A 148 -6.17 -9.22 -30.73
CA SER A 148 -5.57 -10.55 -30.93
C SER A 148 -4.04 -10.55 -31.13
N GLU A 149 -3.44 -9.42 -31.49
CA GLU A 149 -2.00 -9.27 -31.72
C GLU A 149 -1.27 -8.61 -30.54
N LEU A 150 -2.01 -7.94 -29.66
CA LEU A 150 -1.49 -7.21 -28.50
C LEU A 150 -0.70 -8.11 -27.52
N PRO A 151 -1.15 -9.35 -27.18
CA PRO A 151 -0.39 -10.28 -26.34
C PRO A 151 1.02 -10.52 -26.86
N VAL A 152 1.11 -10.92 -28.14
CA VAL A 152 2.37 -11.23 -28.84
C VAL A 152 3.28 -10.02 -28.85
N ILE A 153 2.76 -8.88 -29.27
CA ILE A 153 3.54 -7.65 -29.39
C ILE A 153 4.14 -7.32 -28.02
N ALA A 154 3.36 -7.43 -26.97
CA ALA A 154 3.77 -6.86 -25.72
C ALA A 154 4.49 -7.86 -24.78
N GLU A 155 4.51 -9.16 -25.10
CA GLU A 155 5.50 -10.12 -24.57
C GLU A 155 6.91 -9.86 -25.15
N GLU A 156 7.01 -9.63 -26.46
CA GLU A 156 8.29 -9.57 -27.18
C GLU A 156 8.92 -8.16 -27.22
N LEU A 157 8.10 -7.11 -27.24
CA LEU A 157 8.54 -5.74 -27.48
C LEU A 157 9.48 -5.22 -26.38
N GLY A 158 9.32 -5.66 -25.12
CA GLY A 158 10.19 -5.24 -24.02
C GLY A 158 11.64 -5.68 -24.22
N ALA A 159 11.85 -6.96 -24.56
CA ALA A 159 13.17 -7.51 -24.85
C ALA A 159 13.77 -6.87 -26.11
N TYR A 160 12.96 -6.68 -27.15
CA TYR A 160 13.39 -6.04 -28.38
C TYR A 160 13.86 -4.59 -28.15
N LEU A 161 13.06 -3.76 -27.48
CA LEU A 161 13.42 -2.36 -27.21
C LEU A 161 14.65 -2.23 -26.34
N THR A 162 14.79 -3.11 -25.34
CA THR A 162 16.00 -3.20 -24.51
C THR A 162 17.23 -3.51 -25.36
N SER A 163 17.12 -4.46 -26.30
CA SER A 163 18.23 -4.79 -27.23
C SER A 163 18.63 -3.62 -28.13
N ARG A 164 17.70 -2.69 -28.39
CA ARG A 164 17.89 -1.48 -29.19
C ARG A 164 18.29 -0.26 -28.36
N GLY A 165 18.46 -0.40 -27.04
CA GLY A 165 18.81 0.70 -26.13
C GLY A 165 17.68 1.72 -25.91
N VAL A 166 16.42 1.32 -26.15
CA VAL A 166 15.24 2.18 -26.01
C VAL A 166 14.59 1.96 -24.64
N PRO A 167 14.27 3.03 -23.86
CA PRO A 167 13.60 2.90 -22.57
C PRO A 167 12.23 2.22 -22.66
N THR A 168 11.94 1.30 -21.73
CA THR A 168 10.73 0.45 -21.71
C THR A 168 9.74 0.75 -20.58
N GLY A 169 10.04 1.66 -19.66
CA GLY A 169 9.19 1.94 -18.48
C GLY A 169 7.76 2.37 -18.80
N TRP A 170 7.50 2.85 -20.02
CA TRP A 170 6.16 3.23 -20.50
C TRP A 170 5.30 2.04 -20.96
N LEU A 171 5.90 0.87 -21.24
CA LEU A 171 5.23 -0.24 -21.91
C LEU A 171 4.07 -0.80 -21.10
N ASN A 172 4.26 -0.99 -19.79
CA ASN A 172 3.22 -1.51 -18.91
C ASN A 172 2.03 -0.53 -18.83
N GLY A 173 2.28 0.78 -18.81
CA GLY A 173 1.22 1.80 -18.83
C GLY A 173 0.45 1.78 -20.15
N ALA A 174 1.15 1.68 -21.28
CA ALA A 174 0.53 1.62 -22.60
C ALA A 174 -0.27 0.32 -22.85
N ARG A 175 0.15 -0.82 -22.31
CA ARG A 175 -0.62 -2.08 -22.32
C ARG A 175 -1.96 -1.92 -21.60
N ALA A 176 -1.92 -1.36 -20.39
CA ALA A 176 -3.13 -1.19 -19.56
C ALA A 176 -4.20 -0.33 -20.25
N GLN A 177 -3.79 0.73 -20.96
CA GLN A 177 -4.69 1.61 -21.73
C GLN A 177 -5.46 0.92 -22.86
N ARG A 178 -5.02 -0.28 -23.28
CA ARG A 178 -5.65 -1.03 -24.37
C ARG A 178 -6.66 -2.06 -23.85
N VAL A 179 -6.69 -2.33 -22.55
CA VAL A 179 -7.64 -3.28 -21.95
C VAL A 179 -8.84 -2.49 -21.44
N PRO A 180 -10.06 -2.71 -21.97
CA PRO A 180 -11.25 -2.02 -21.47
C PRO A 180 -11.41 -2.22 -19.95
N GLY A 181 -11.38 -1.12 -19.20
CA GLY A 181 -11.54 -1.12 -17.74
C GLY A 181 -10.27 -1.38 -16.93
N ALA A 182 -9.12 -1.73 -17.53
CA ALA A 182 -7.91 -2.00 -16.75
C ALA A 182 -7.22 -0.73 -16.22
N ASP A 183 -7.38 0.42 -16.88
CA ASP A 183 -6.85 1.69 -16.36
C ASP A 183 -7.48 2.03 -15.01
N ASP A 184 -8.80 1.90 -14.89
CA ASP A 184 -9.53 2.16 -13.64
C ASP A 184 -9.18 1.14 -12.55
N VAL A 185 -9.10 -0.15 -12.92
CA VAL A 185 -8.73 -1.23 -11.97
C VAL A 185 -7.29 -1.09 -11.50
N ARG A 186 -6.36 -0.71 -12.39
CA ARG A 186 -4.97 -0.44 -12.03
C ARG A 186 -4.82 0.82 -11.19
N ALA A 187 -5.55 1.87 -11.51
CA ALA A 187 -5.55 3.09 -10.70
C ALA A 187 -6.06 2.80 -9.29
N ASP A 188 -7.12 2.00 -9.15
CA ASP A 188 -7.62 1.56 -7.85
C ASP A 188 -6.60 0.68 -7.10
N ALA A 189 -5.99 -0.31 -7.77
CA ALA A 189 -4.96 -1.16 -7.16
C ALA A 189 -3.74 -0.35 -6.68
N ALA A 190 -3.23 0.55 -7.53
CA ALA A 190 -2.13 1.44 -7.18
C ALA A 190 -2.48 2.35 -6.01
N LEU A 191 -3.69 2.91 -6.00
CA LEU A 191 -4.19 3.74 -4.91
C LEU A 191 -4.27 2.94 -3.60
N LYS A 192 -4.84 1.73 -3.61
CA LYS A 192 -4.90 0.87 -2.42
C LYS A 192 -3.51 0.51 -1.89
N ALA A 193 -2.58 0.13 -2.77
CA ALA A 193 -1.20 -0.18 -2.38
C ALA A 193 -0.52 1.00 -1.67
N LYS A 194 -0.71 2.23 -2.19
CA LYS A 194 -0.20 3.45 -1.57
C LYS A 194 -0.83 3.75 -0.21
N ARG A 195 -2.14 3.54 -0.08
CA ARG A 195 -2.85 3.67 1.20
C ARG A 195 -2.32 2.69 2.24
N VAL A 196 -2.08 1.44 1.86
CA VAL A 196 -1.48 0.45 2.75
C VAL A 196 -0.04 0.83 3.12
N ALA A 197 0.75 1.41 2.21
CA ALA A 197 2.07 1.92 2.54
C ALA A 197 2.02 3.05 3.61
N ALA A 198 1.05 3.96 3.53
CA ALA A 198 0.82 4.97 4.57
C ALA A 198 0.42 4.33 5.91
N LEU A 199 -0.47 3.32 5.89
CA LEU A 199 -0.84 2.55 7.09
C LEU A 199 0.35 1.81 7.69
N ARG A 200 1.23 1.19 6.88
CA ARG A 200 2.46 0.54 7.36
C ARG A 200 3.39 1.53 8.06
N GLN A 201 3.54 2.74 7.50
CA GLN A 201 4.31 3.82 8.13
C GLN A 201 3.70 4.23 9.50
N GLY A 202 2.37 4.35 9.57
CA GLY A 202 1.64 4.60 10.81
C GLY A 202 1.82 3.49 11.85
N HIS A 203 1.67 2.23 11.44
CA HIS A 203 1.85 1.05 12.28
C HIS A 203 3.26 1.03 12.91
N ASN A 204 4.30 1.12 12.09
CA ASN A 204 5.69 1.11 12.56
C ASN A 204 5.98 2.25 13.54
N SER A 205 5.42 3.43 13.25
CA SER A 205 5.53 4.62 14.10
C SER A 205 4.84 4.43 15.46
N LEU A 206 3.63 3.83 15.48
CA LEU A 206 2.89 3.53 16.70
C LEU A 206 3.57 2.45 17.55
N VAL A 207 3.95 1.32 16.95
CA VAL A 207 4.67 0.24 17.65
C VAL A 207 5.94 0.77 18.30
N LYS A 208 6.71 1.59 17.58
CA LYS A 208 7.91 2.23 18.13
C LYS A 208 7.58 3.17 19.29
N ALA A 209 6.53 3.99 19.17
CA ALA A 209 6.13 4.90 20.25
C ALA A 209 5.65 4.15 21.50
N PHE A 210 4.85 3.08 21.31
CA PHE A 210 4.35 2.24 22.38
C PHE A 210 5.48 1.53 23.12
N ALA A 211 6.46 0.98 22.39
CA ALA A 211 7.64 0.35 23.00
C ALA A 211 8.57 1.37 23.68
N ALA A 212 8.71 2.57 23.11
CA ALA A 212 9.61 3.59 23.64
C ALA A 212 9.02 4.40 24.80
N GLY A 213 7.71 4.34 25.04
CA GLY A 213 7.03 5.18 26.03
C GLY A 213 6.90 6.65 25.63
N THR A 214 7.12 6.96 24.36
CA THR A 214 7.08 8.33 23.84
C THR A 214 5.69 8.67 23.32
N PRO A 215 5.29 9.96 23.23
CA PRO A 215 4.02 10.33 22.62
C PRO A 215 3.84 9.69 21.24
N ALA A 216 2.67 9.12 20.99
CA ALA A 216 2.34 8.59 19.68
C ALA A 216 2.35 9.72 18.63
N PRO A 217 2.98 9.50 17.46
CA PRO A 217 3.09 10.51 16.42
C PRO A 217 1.76 10.76 15.71
N GLU A 218 1.70 11.85 14.95
CA GLU A 218 0.62 12.07 13.99
C GLU A 218 0.62 10.97 12.93
N LEU A 219 -0.57 10.53 12.55
CA LEU A 219 -0.77 9.50 11.55
C LEU A 219 -1.03 10.15 10.20
N VAL A 220 -0.51 9.54 9.13
CA VAL A 220 -0.87 9.93 7.77
C VAL A 220 -2.27 9.40 7.48
N ASP A 221 -3.17 10.27 7.04
CA ASP A 221 -4.49 9.85 6.56
C ASP A 221 -4.35 9.14 5.20
N PRO A 222 -4.68 7.84 5.09
CA PRO A 222 -4.64 7.14 3.80
C PRO A 222 -5.60 7.73 2.76
N TYR A 223 -6.61 8.50 3.16
CA TYR A 223 -7.53 9.19 2.24
C TYR A 223 -7.15 10.65 2.00
N SER A 224 -5.95 11.08 2.42
CA SER A 224 -5.42 12.40 2.11
C SER A 224 -5.38 12.65 0.60
N PRO A 225 -5.69 13.88 0.13
CA PRO A 225 -5.58 14.25 -1.29
C PRO A 225 -4.20 14.06 -1.90
N SER A 226 -3.15 14.01 -1.06
CA SER A 226 -1.76 13.76 -1.49
C SER A 226 -1.47 12.31 -1.88
N ILE A 227 -2.36 11.37 -1.57
CA ILE A 227 -2.23 9.96 -1.94
C ILE A 227 -3.09 9.71 -3.19
N THR A 228 -2.47 9.85 -4.36
CA THR A 228 -3.10 9.65 -5.68
C THR A 228 -2.67 8.33 -6.31
N ALA A 229 -3.30 7.93 -7.42
CA ALA A 229 -2.93 6.73 -8.18
C ALA A 229 -1.68 6.89 -9.08
N ASP A 230 -1.04 8.07 -9.09
CA ASP A 230 0.13 8.34 -9.94
C ASP A 230 1.35 7.49 -9.55
N ASP A 231 2.44 7.51 -10.32
CA ASP A 231 3.66 6.78 -9.93
C ASP A 231 4.21 7.30 -8.57
N TYR A 232 4.48 6.39 -7.64
CA TYR A 232 5.09 6.71 -6.34
C TYR A 232 6.60 6.86 -6.49
N ASP A 233 7.17 7.97 -6.06
CA ASP A 233 8.61 8.27 -6.16
C ASP A 233 9.46 7.64 -5.03
N GLY A 234 8.85 6.81 -4.18
CA GLY A 234 9.53 6.13 -3.07
C GLY A 234 9.67 6.96 -1.80
N ARG A 235 9.22 8.22 -1.77
CA ARG A 235 9.40 9.10 -0.60
C ARG A 235 8.28 8.90 0.44
N PRO A 236 8.62 8.84 1.74
CA PRO A 236 7.63 8.66 2.79
C PRO A 236 6.53 9.73 2.72
N TYR A 237 5.30 9.32 2.99
CA TYR A 237 4.16 10.23 2.98
C TYR A 237 4.29 11.25 4.12
N SER A 238 4.07 12.52 3.77
CA SER A 238 4.05 13.63 4.73
C SER A 238 2.65 13.78 5.32
N THR A 239 2.56 14.17 6.59
CA THR A 239 1.31 14.51 7.27
C THR A 239 0.79 15.91 6.91
N THR A 240 1.60 16.72 6.22
CA THR A 240 1.20 18.06 5.75
C THR A 240 0.66 17.95 4.33
N ALA A 241 -0.63 18.29 4.13
CA ALA A 241 -1.17 18.53 2.80
C ALA A 241 -0.36 19.68 2.15
N GLN A 242 0.15 19.45 0.93
CA GLN A 242 0.68 20.54 0.09
C GLN A 242 -0.45 21.24 -0.63
#